data_AF-A0A969EUJ4-F1
#
_entry.id   AF-A0A969EUJ4-F1
#
_cell.length_a   1.000
_cell.length_b   1.000
_cell.length_c   1.000
_cell.angle_alpha   90.00
_cell.angle_beta   90.00
_cell.angle_gamma   90.00
#
_symmetry.space_group_name_H-M   'P 1'
#
loop_
_entity.id
_entity.type
_entity.pdbx_description
1 polymer ?
#
loop_
_entity_poly.entity_id
_entity_poly.type
_entity_poly.pdbx_seq_one_letter_code
_entity_poly.pdbx_strand_id
1 'polypeptide(L)'
;MKGFARQALGILLWMGLASYLYGSTLTLKPLWTDEFATIVFSLGNSFQSVPLNQVLDTADLLAPLQTAPPTNWATVWQRLLTEDTHPPVFFWLNYEWIHAGIRWWPHWFRHASGWPAVVAV
;
A
#
# COMPACT_ATOMS: atom_id res chain seq x y z
N MET A 1 -12.93 -18.48 -35.22
CA MET A 1 -12.41 -17.11 -35.05
C MET A 1 -13.47 -16.11 -34.54
N LYS A 2 -14.69 -16.03 -35.10
CA LYS A 2 -15.72 -15.06 -34.67
C LYS A 2 -16.20 -15.18 -33.20
N GLY A 3 -16.29 -16.39 -32.66
CA GLY A 3 -16.69 -16.63 -31.26
C GLY A 3 -15.68 -16.09 -30.25
N PHE A 4 -14.39 -16.30 -30.51
CA PHE A 4 -13.29 -15.81 -29.68
C PHE A 4 -13.27 -14.28 -29.60
N ALA A 5 -13.44 -13.59 -30.74
CA ALA A 5 -13.45 -12.13 -30.77
C ALA A 5 -14.61 -11.52 -29.95
N ARG A 6 -15.79 -12.15 -29.98
CA ARG A 6 -16.96 -11.72 -29.18
C ARG A 6 -16.73 -11.93 -27.67
N GLN A 7 -16.11 -13.05 -27.30
CA GLN A 7 -15.76 -13.33 -25.89
C GLN A 7 -14.68 -12.36 -25.39
N ALA A 8 -13.63 -12.13 -26.19
CA ALA A 8 -12.59 -11.15 -25.86
C ALA A 8 -13.15 -9.74 -25.71
N LEU A 9 -14.03 -9.31 -26.61
CA LEU A 9 -14.72 -8.02 -26.50
C LEU A 9 -15.56 -7.93 -25.22
N GLY A 10 -16.27 -9.00 -24.87
CA GLY A 10 -17.03 -9.07 -23.63
C GLY A 10 -16.14 -8.94 -22.39
N ILE A 11 -15.01 -9.66 -22.35
CA ILE A 11 -14.03 -9.58 -21.25
C ILE A 11 -13.47 -8.15 -21.15
N LEU A 12 -13.07 -7.53 -22.26
CA LEU A 12 -12.53 -6.17 -22.26
C LEU A 12 -13.57 -5.16 -21.77
N LEU A 13 -14.83 -5.30 -22.18
CA LEU A 13 -15.94 -4.46 -21.69
C LEU A 13 -16.11 -4.60 -20.17
N TRP A 14 -16.13 -5.84 -19.66
CA TRP A 14 -16.26 -6.10 -18.23
C TRP A 14 -15.06 -5.61 -17.43
N MET A 15 -13.84 -5.81 -17.92
CA MET A 15 -12.63 -5.29 -17.29
C MET A 15 -12.64 -3.76 -17.26
N GLY A 16 -13.03 -3.11 -18.36
CA GLY A 16 -13.14 -1.66 -18.44
C GLY A 16 -14.17 -1.09 -17.46
N LEU A 17 -15.36 -1.71 -17.40
CA LEU A 17 -16.40 -1.33 -16.46
C LEU A 17 -15.96 -1.52 -15.01
N ALA A 18 -15.38 -2.68 -14.67
CA ALA A 18 -14.86 -2.94 -13.33
C ALA A 18 -13.78 -1.92 -12.95
N SER A 19 -12.84 -1.64 -13.86
CA SER A 19 -11.77 -0.65 -13.66
C SER A 19 -12.33 0.75 -13.43
N TYR A 20 -13.39 1.14 -14.15
CA TYR A 20 -14.02 2.44 -13.94
C TYR A 20 -14.74 2.54 -12.59
N LEU A 21 -15.53 1.52 -12.24
CA LEU A 21 -16.30 1.51 -10.99
C LEU A 21 -15.38 1.45 -9.75
N TYR A 22 -14.35 0.60 -9.77
CA TYR A 22 -13.34 0.57 -8.71
C TYR A 22 -12.49 1.83 -8.73
N GLY A 23 -12.00 2.21 -9.91
CA GLY A 23 -11.17 3.38 -10.23
C GLY A 23 -11.68 4.70 -9.66
N SER A 24 -12.98 4.93 -9.80
CA SER A 24 -13.63 6.19 -9.40
C SER A 24 -13.80 6.38 -7.89
N THR A 25 -13.57 5.34 -7.09
CA THR A 25 -13.84 5.36 -5.64
C THR A 25 -12.64 4.99 -4.76
N LEU A 26 -11.45 4.73 -5.33
CA LEU A 26 -10.28 4.26 -4.59
C LEU A 26 -9.89 5.13 -3.40
N THR A 27 -10.08 6.44 -3.49
CA THR A 27 -9.60 7.41 -2.49
C THR A 27 -10.69 7.91 -1.56
N LEU A 28 -11.92 7.40 -1.72
CA LEU A 28 -13.08 7.85 -0.93
C LEU A 28 -13.12 7.20 0.45
N LYS A 29 -12.31 6.17 0.70
CA LYS A 29 -12.28 5.45 1.97
C LYS A 29 -11.00 5.80 2.74
N PRO A 30 -11.09 6.03 4.05
CA PRO A 30 -9.89 6.12 4.88
C PRO A 30 -9.17 4.77 4.90
N LEU A 31 -7.88 4.79 5.21
CA LEU A 31 -7.05 3.59 5.41
C LEU A 31 -7.72 2.64 6.42
N TRP A 32 -7.92 1.39 6.02
CA TRP A 32 -8.35 0.34 6.95
C TRP A 32 -7.13 -0.24 7.69
N THR A 33 -7.36 -1.03 8.73
CA THR A 33 -6.36 -1.45 9.71
C THR A 33 -5.38 -2.47 9.12
N ASP A 34 -5.87 -3.34 8.23
CA ASP A 34 -5.07 -4.29 7.47
C ASP A 34 -4.24 -3.60 6.38
N GLU A 35 -4.80 -2.58 5.71
CA GLU A 35 -4.06 -1.72 4.77
C GLU A 35 -2.94 -0.97 5.50
N PHE A 36 -3.24 -0.43 6.68
CA PHE A 36 -2.27 0.23 7.54
C PHE A 36 -1.13 -0.71 7.94
N ALA A 37 -1.44 -1.91 8.44
CA ALA A 37 -0.44 -2.93 8.77
C ALA A 37 0.41 -3.35 7.56
N THR A 38 -0.24 -3.54 6.41
CA THR A 38 0.43 -3.87 5.15
C THR A 38 1.47 -2.82 4.80
N ILE A 39 1.09 -1.54 4.82
CA ILE A 39 2.00 -0.44 4.48
C ILE A 39 3.16 -0.36 5.48
N VAL A 40 2.88 -0.44 6.78
CA VAL A 40 3.91 -0.38 7.83
C VAL A 40 4.96 -1.47 7.62
N PHE A 41 4.55 -2.73 7.45
CA PHE A 41 5.50 -3.81 7.23
C PHE A 41 6.18 -3.73 5.86
N SER A 42 5.48 -3.28 4.81
CA SER A 42 6.08 -3.06 3.48
C SER A 42 7.09 -1.93 3.44
N LEU A 43 7.00 -0.94 4.34
CA LEU A 43 8.05 0.06 4.57
C LEU A 43 9.21 -0.49 5.39
N GLY A 44 9.06 -1.70 5.94
CA GLY A 44 9.97 -2.32 6.88
C GLY A 44 9.97 -1.61 8.22
N ASN A 45 8.81 -1.05 8.61
CA ASN A 45 8.53 -0.50 9.93
C ASN A 45 7.90 -1.59 10.84
N SER A 46 7.63 -1.23 12.10
CA SER A 46 7.16 -2.15 13.16
C SER A 46 6.15 -1.41 14.03
N PHE A 47 5.20 -2.14 14.58
CA PHE A 47 4.26 -1.62 15.58
C PHE A 47 4.82 -1.63 17.00
N GLN A 48 5.96 -2.26 17.24
CA GLN A 48 6.58 -2.30 18.58
C GLN A 48 7.05 -0.93 19.06
N SER A 49 7.20 0.05 18.16
CA SER A 49 7.50 1.44 18.54
C SER A 49 6.28 2.21 19.04
N VAL A 50 5.06 1.69 18.85
CA VAL A 50 3.82 2.33 19.32
C VAL A 50 3.65 2.03 20.81
N PRO A 51 3.58 3.05 21.68
CA PRO A 51 3.44 2.82 23.11
C PRO A 51 2.04 2.27 23.44
N LEU A 52 2.01 1.29 24.35
CA LEU A 52 0.78 0.64 24.81
C LEU A 52 0.36 1.19 26.18
N ASN A 53 -0.94 1.11 26.48
CA ASN A 53 -1.53 1.51 27.77
C ASN A 53 -1.41 3.00 28.12
N GLN A 54 -1.34 3.86 27.11
CA GLN A 54 -1.37 5.32 27.26
C GLN A 54 -2.24 5.97 26.20
N VAL A 55 -2.64 7.22 26.44
CA VAL A 55 -3.35 8.03 25.43
C VAL A 55 -2.32 8.43 24.37
N LEU A 56 -2.61 8.10 23.12
CA LEU A 56 -1.80 8.43 21.96
C LEU A 56 -2.38 9.65 21.26
N ASP A 57 -1.52 10.56 20.80
CA ASP A 57 -1.94 11.59 19.87
C ASP A 57 -1.93 11.08 18.42
N THR A 58 -2.39 11.91 17.48
CA THR A 58 -2.43 11.52 16.07
C THR A 58 -1.04 11.32 15.48
N ALA A 59 -0.02 12.03 15.97
CA ALA A 59 1.35 11.88 15.47
C ALA A 59 1.93 10.53 15.90
N ASP A 60 1.69 10.11 17.15
CA ASP A 60 2.09 8.79 17.66
C ASP A 60 1.46 7.66 16.85
N LEU A 61 0.17 7.80 16.52
CA LEU A 61 -0.56 6.82 15.71
C LEU A 61 -0.04 6.74 14.27
N LEU A 62 0.39 7.85 13.68
CA LEU A 62 0.87 7.91 12.29
C LEU A 62 2.38 7.66 12.16
N ALA A 63 3.14 7.67 13.25
CA ALA A 63 4.59 7.45 13.24
C ALA A 63 5.04 6.19 12.48
N PRO A 64 4.37 5.02 12.60
CA PRO A 64 4.76 3.81 11.87
C PRO A 64 4.60 3.90 10.35
N LEU A 65 3.78 4.83 9.83
CA LEU A 65 3.62 5.04 8.39
C LEU A 65 4.71 5.91 7.77
N GLN A 66 5.51 6.58 8.59
CA GLN A 66 6.55 7.46 8.09
C GLN A 66 7.65 6.64 7.42
N THR A 67 8.10 7.09 6.26
CA THR A 67 9.20 6.45 5.54
C THR A 67 10.50 6.66 6.33
N ALA A 68 11.04 5.59 6.92
CA ALA A 68 12.35 5.63 7.55
C ALA A 68 13.47 5.47 6.51
N PRO A 69 14.63 6.15 6.68
CA PRO A 69 15.77 6.01 5.79
C PRO A 69 16.49 4.65 5.96
N PRO A 70 17.40 4.33 5.02
CA PRO A 70 17.14 3.38 3.95
C PRO A 70 16.78 1.99 4.49
N THR A 71 15.49 1.69 4.55
CA THR A 71 15.03 0.34 4.82
C THR A 71 15.22 -0.50 3.55
N ASN A 72 15.93 -1.62 3.66
CA ASN A 72 16.10 -2.56 2.56
C ASN A 72 15.15 -3.75 2.74
N TRP A 73 15.00 -4.55 1.68
CA TRP A 73 14.16 -5.74 1.71
C TRP A 73 14.52 -6.73 2.84
N ALA A 74 15.79 -6.81 3.26
CA ALA A 74 16.18 -7.70 4.34
C ALA A 74 15.56 -7.28 5.68
N THR A 75 15.41 -5.99 5.93
CA THR A 75 14.70 -5.47 7.12
C THR A 75 13.21 -5.80 7.07
N VAL A 76 12.56 -5.64 5.91
CA VAL A 76 11.15 -6.03 5.73
C VAL A 76 10.97 -7.53 6.02
N TRP A 77 11.82 -8.36 5.40
CA TRP A 77 11.80 -9.80 5.58
C TRP A 77 11.98 -10.21 7.04
N GLN A 78 12.97 -9.61 7.73
CA GLN A 78 13.23 -9.89 9.13
C GLN A 78 12.01 -9.58 9.99
N ARG A 79 11.40 -8.39 9.82
CA ARG A 79 10.23 -7.97 10.60
C ARG A 79 9.03 -8.84 10.34
N LEU A 80 8.77 -9.20 9.09
CA LEU A 80 7.69 -10.13 8.75
C LEU A 80 7.89 -11.47 9.46
N LEU A 81 9.10 -12.05 9.45
CA LEU A 81 9.34 -13.32 10.12
C LEU A 81 9.23 -13.25 11.65
N THR A 82 9.44 -12.09 12.26
CA THR A 82 9.44 -11.94 13.72
C THR A 82 8.14 -11.40 14.29
N GLU A 83 7.35 -10.67 13.50
CA GLU A 83 6.22 -9.87 13.98
C GLU A 83 4.89 -10.18 13.27
N ASP A 84 4.92 -10.87 12.12
CA ASP A 84 3.74 -11.14 11.31
C ASP A 84 3.73 -12.61 10.83
N THR A 85 2.57 -13.15 10.49
CA THR A 85 2.43 -14.55 10.05
C THR A 85 2.15 -14.71 8.56
N HIS A 86 1.99 -13.59 7.82
CA HIS A 86 1.60 -13.61 6.43
C HIS A 86 2.79 -13.92 5.51
N PRO A 87 2.53 -14.53 4.33
CA PRO A 87 3.56 -14.78 3.35
C PRO A 87 4.23 -13.48 2.84
N PRO A 88 5.57 -13.45 2.72
CA PRO A 88 6.30 -12.21 2.45
C PRO A 88 6.20 -11.68 1.02
N VAL A 89 5.73 -12.51 0.08
CA VAL A 89 5.68 -12.15 -1.36
C VAL A 89 4.84 -10.90 -1.60
N PHE A 90 3.69 -10.78 -0.93
CA PHE A 90 2.82 -9.62 -1.09
C PHE A 90 3.48 -8.33 -0.57
N PHE A 91 4.22 -8.42 0.53
CA PHE A 91 4.92 -7.29 1.12
C PHE A 91 6.13 -6.87 0.30
N TRP A 92 6.82 -7.82 -0.34
CA TRP A 92 7.89 -7.53 -1.30
C TRP A 92 7.36 -6.74 -2.51
N LEU A 93 6.26 -7.21 -3.10
CA LEU A 93 5.63 -6.52 -4.23
C LEU A 93 5.17 -5.11 -3.84
N ASN A 94 4.61 -4.94 -2.64
CA ASN A 94 4.27 -3.63 -2.11
C ASN A 94 5.51 -2.76 -1.85
N TYR A 95 6.58 -3.30 -1.26
CA TYR A 95 7.84 -2.57 -1.06
C TYR A 95 8.35 -2.01 -2.40
N GLU A 96 8.44 -2.85 -3.43
CA GLU A 96 8.89 -2.41 -4.76
C GLU A 96 7.93 -1.40 -5.39
N TRP A 97 6.61 -1.61 -5.26
CA TRP A 97 5.59 -0.69 -5.78
C TRP A 97 5.67 0.69 -5.13
N ILE A 98 5.79 0.76 -3.81
CA ILE A 98 5.89 2.01 -3.05
C ILE A 98 7.15 2.76 -3.43
N HIS A 99 8.32 2.09 -3.43
CA HIS A 99 9.59 2.71 -3.77
C HIS A 99 9.66 3.14 -5.24
N ALA A 100 9.12 2.33 -6.16
CA ALA A 100 8.97 2.70 -7.57
C ALA A 100 8.02 3.89 -7.72
N GLY A 101 6.92 3.93 -6.97
CA GLY A 101 5.96 5.03 -7.01
C GLY A 101 6.55 6.35 -6.53
N ILE A 102 7.28 6.34 -5.41
CA ILE A 102 8.01 7.50 -4.91
C ILE A 102 9.03 8.00 -5.96
N ARG A 103 9.74 7.08 -6.63
CA ARG A 103 10.76 7.41 -7.63
C ARG A 103 10.19 7.92 -8.96
N TRP A 104 9.10 7.32 -9.45
CA TRP A 104 8.67 7.46 -10.84
C TRP A 104 7.30 8.10 -11.04
N TRP A 105 6.43 8.17 -10.01
CA TRP A 105 5.11 8.75 -10.22
C TRP A 105 5.16 10.27 -10.39
N PRO A 106 4.33 10.84 -11.29
CA PRO A 106 4.15 12.28 -11.38
C PRO A 106 3.69 12.87 -10.04
N HIS A 107 4.11 14.11 -9.74
CA HIS A 107 3.78 14.79 -8.49
C HIS A 107 2.27 14.87 -8.21
N TRP A 108 1.45 15.14 -9.24
CA TRP A 108 0.00 15.19 -9.10
C TRP A 108 -0.62 13.83 -8.71
N PHE A 109 -0.02 12.72 -9.13
CA PHE A 109 -0.48 11.38 -8.77
C PHE A 109 -0.18 11.05 -7.30
N ARG A 110 0.93 11.57 -6.76
CA ARG A 110 1.29 11.40 -5.34
C ARG A 110 0.33 12.10 -4.37
N HIS A 111 -0.27 13.22 -4.79
CA HIS A 111 -1.22 13.97 -3.97
C HIS A 111 -2.67 13.48 -4.12
N ALA A 112 -3.05 12.97 -5.29
CA ALA A 112 -4.43 12.58 -5.58
C ALA A 112 -4.84 11.22 -5.00
N SER A 113 -3.89 10.36 -4.62
CA SER A 113 -4.12 8.91 -4.42
C SER A 113 -4.27 8.46 -2.95
N GLY A 114 -4.35 9.38 -1.98
CA GLY A 114 -4.43 9.00 -0.56
C GLY A 114 -3.09 8.57 0.07
N TRP A 115 -2.01 8.60 -0.72
CA TRP A 115 -0.62 8.40 -0.29
C TRP A 115 0.05 9.57 0.48
N PRO A 116 -0.56 10.74 0.78
CA PRO A 116 0.11 11.74 1.60
C PRO A 116 0.61 11.19 2.94
N ALA A 117 -0.04 10.20 3.56
CA ALA A 117 0.47 9.64 4.82
C ALA A 117 1.81 8.89 4.68
N VAL A 118 2.13 8.39 3.48
CA VAL A 118 3.40 7.69 3.17
C VAL A 118 4.43 8.64 2.56
N VAL A 119 3.99 9.76 1.96
CA VAL A 119 4.85 10.68 1.17
C VAL A 119 5.02 12.06 1.83
N ALA A 120 4.19 12.41 2.82
CA ALA A 120 4.25 13.68 3.54
C ALA A 120 5.12 13.58 4.80
N VAL A 121 6.42 13.36 4.59
CA VAL A 121 7.51 13.94 5.39
C VAL A 121 8.66 14.26 4.42
#